data_AF-A0A961WD05-F1
#
_entry.id   AF-A0A961WD05-F1
#
_cell.length_a   1.000
_cell.length_b   1.000
_cell.length_c   1.000
_cell.angle_alpha   90.00
_cell.angle_beta   90.00
_cell.angle_gamma   90.00
#
_symmetry.space_group_name_H-M   'P 1'
#
loop_
_entity.id
_entity.type
_entity.pdbx_description
1 polymer ?
#
loop_
_entity_poly.entity_id
_entity_poly.type
_entity_poly.pdbx_seq_one_letter_code
_entity_poly.pdbx_strand_id
1 'polypeptide(L)'
;MIKRLILAAAIGAALTGASLAQDKPAAQEPAADPAVEACLQKAFELAQSAEEKKLSDADLDQLEQMLSKMEGHCDAKETADADKVAGEIKAMLDSKK
;
A
#
# COMPACT_ATOMS: atom_id res chain seq x y z
N MET A 1 22.56 -19.86 -48.41
CA MET A 1 23.77 -20.70 -48.26
C MET A 1 24.00 -20.82 -46.75
N ILE A 2 23.61 -21.93 -46.10
CA ILE A 2 24.46 -23.13 -45.93
C ILE A 2 25.78 -22.71 -45.23
N LYS A 3 26.14 -23.14 -44.01
CA LYS A 3 26.16 -24.49 -43.45
C LYS A 3 26.67 -24.37 -41.99
N ARG A 4 26.08 -25.13 -41.04
CA ARG A 4 26.77 -26.06 -40.10
C ARG A 4 27.74 -25.48 -39.04
N LEU A 5 27.84 -25.90 -37.78
CA LEU A 5 27.46 -27.09 -36.99
C LEU A 5 27.36 -26.66 -35.50
N ILE A 6 26.32 -27.05 -34.75
CA ILE A 6 26.32 -28.07 -33.68
C ILE A 6 27.45 -27.93 -32.65
N LEU A 7 27.10 -27.63 -31.39
CA LEU A 7 27.47 -28.46 -30.25
C LEU A 7 26.47 -28.29 -29.11
N ALA A 8 25.65 -29.32 -28.90
CA ALA A 8 24.87 -29.49 -27.70
C ALA A 8 25.83 -29.88 -26.56
N ALA A 9 25.83 -29.11 -25.48
CA ALA A 9 26.33 -29.56 -24.19
C ALA A 9 25.11 -29.72 -23.28
N ALA A 10 24.70 -30.97 -23.11
CA ALA A 10 23.79 -31.35 -22.05
C ALA A 10 24.48 -31.08 -20.70
N ILE A 11 23.93 -30.14 -19.93
CA ILE A 11 24.12 -30.05 -18.48
C ILE A 11 22.71 -30.26 -17.95
N GLY A 12 22.33 -31.46 -17.53
CA GLY A 12 22.94 -32.13 -16.40
C GLY A 12 22.12 -31.71 -15.17
N ALA A 13 21.04 -32.46 -14.93
CA ALA A 13 20.14 -32.25 -13.80
C ALA A 13 20.93 -32.42 -12.48
N ALA A 14 21.16 -31.30 -11.79
CA ALA A 14 21.54 -31.26 -10.38
C ALA A 14 21.30 -29.85 -9.83
N LEU A 15 20.04 -29.40 -9.82
CA LEU A 15 19.59 -28.27 -9.02
C LEU A 15 18.98 -28.80 -7.71
N THR A 16 19.75 -29.54 -6.93
CA THR A 16 19.54 -29.66 -5.49
C THR A 16 20.30 -28.54 -4.78
N GLY A 17 19.87 -27.31 -5.08
CA GLY A 17 19.57 -26.24 -4.11
C GLY A 17 20.59 -25.80 -3.04
N ALA A 18 21.89 -26.09 -3.15
CA ALA A 18 22.90 -25.61 -2.20
C ALA A 18 24.02 -24.86 -2.91
N SER A 19 23.71 -23.71 -3.53
CA SER A 19 24.71 -22.74 -4.02
C SER A 19 24.05 -21.38 -4.28
N LEU A 20 23.50 -20.74 -3.24
CA LEU A 20 23.22 -19.30 -3.29
C LEU A 20 24.45 -18.55 -2.75
N ALA A 21 25.49 -18.50 -3.58
CA ALA A 21 26.61 -17.59 -3.42
C ALA A 21 26.53 -16.55 -4.55
N GLN A 22 25.46 -15.76 -4.56
CA GLN A 22 25.29 -14.51 -5.30
C GLN A 22 23.92 -13.95 -4.93
N ASP A 23 23.84 -13.16 -3.86
CA ASP A 23 22.81 -12.13 -3.76
C ASP A 23 23.31 -11.09 -2.75
N LYS A 24 23.73 -9.95 -3.29
CA LYS A 24 23.71 -8.68 -2.55
C LYS A 24 22.36 -8.66 -1.85
N PRO A 25 22.25 -8.51 -0.52
CA PRO A 25 20.94 -8.44 0.11
C PRO A 25 20.19 -7.31 -0.60
N ALA A 26 19.18 -7.68 -1.41
CA ALA A 26 18.12 -6.77 -1.76
C ALA A 26 17.69 -6.21 -0.41
N ALA A 27 17.89 -4.91 -0.22
CA ALA A 27 17.46 -4.25 0.99
C ALA A 27 16.03 -4.70 1.22
N GLN A 28 15.81 -5.52 2.26
CA GLN A 28 14.48 -5.83 2.71
C GLN A 28 13.89 -4.45 2.99
N GLU A 29 12.85 -4.06 2.24
CA GLU A 29 12.08 -2.89 2.62
C GLU A 29 11.76 -3.04 4.11
N PRO A 30 12.05 -2.02 4.94
CA PRO A 30 11.77 -2.12 6.36
C PRO A 30 10.31 -2.51 6.50
N ALA A 31 10.04 -3.56 7.28
CA ALA A 31 8.67 -4.00 7.54
C ALA A 31 7.85 -2.77 7.97
N ALA A 32 6.71 -2.54 7.31
CA ALA A 32 5.85 -1.41 7.59
C ALA A 32 5.54 -1.34 9.09
N ASP A 33 5.58 -0.14 9.65
CA ASP A 33 5.27 0.06 11.07
C ASP A 33 3.80 -0.32 11.30
N PRO A 34 3.50 -1.33 12.14
CA PRO A 34 2.14 -1.82 12.29
C PRO A 34 1.16 -0.75 12.82
N ALA A 35 1.65 0.29 13.51
CA ALA A 35 0.83 1.42 13.92
C ALA A 35 0.43 2.31 12.73
N VAL A 36 1.34 2.48 11.76
CA VAL A 36 1.08 3.22 10.51
C VAL A 36 0.09 2.44 9.66
N GLU A 37 0.28 1.13 9.49
CA GLU A 37 -0.67 0.26 8.78
C GLU A 37 -2.08 0.31 9.37
N ALA A 38 -2.19 0.22 10.70
CA ALA A 38 -3.48 0.34 11.38
C ALA A 38 -4.12 1.73 11.21
N CYS A 39 -3.31 2.78 11.06
CA CYS A 39 -3.78 4.14 10.81
C CYS A 39 -4.32 4.29 9.38
N LEU A 40 -3.58 3.83 8.37
CA LEU A 40 -4.00 3.85 6.97
C LEU A 40 -5.24 2.97 6.73
N GLN A 41 -5.34 1.84 7.42
CA GLN A 41 -6.52 0.98 7.38
C GLN A 41 -7.80 1.73 7.82
N LYS A 42 -7.72 2.59 8.84
CA LYS A 42 -8.86 3.43 9.25
C LYS A 42 -9.27 4.43 8.16
N ALA A 43 -8.30 5.04 7.47
CA ALA A 43 -8.59 5.96 6.36
C ALA A 43 -9.35 5.22 5.24
N PHE A 44 -8.91 4.00 4.90
CA PHE A 44 -9.59 3.15 3.92
C PHE A 44 -11.01 2.76 4.33
N GLU A 45 -11.23 2.44 5.61
CA GLU A 45 -12.57 2.13 6.14
C GLU A 45 -13.51 3.35 6.07
N LEU A 46 -13.01 4.55 6.36
CA LEU A 46 -13.77 5.78 6.22
C LEU A 46 -14.15 6.05 4.77
N ALA A 47 -13.22 5.87 3.83
CA ALA A 47 -13.47 6.01 2.41
C ALA A 47 -14.57 5.04 1.93
N GLN A 48 -14.50 3.76 2.30
CA GLN A 48 -15.56 2.79 1.99
C GLN A 48 -16.91 3.19 2.59
N SER A 49 -16.94 3.67 3.84
CA SER A 49 -18.19 4.11 4.47
C SER A 49 -18.83 5.31 3.77
N ALA A 50 -18.05 6.09 3.01
CA ALA A 50 -18.54 7.21 2.23
C ALA A 50 -19.21 6.80 0.91
N GLU A 51 -18.84 5.63 0.34
CA GLU A 51 -19.45 5.14 -0.90
C GLU A 51 -20.97 4.95 -0.77
N GLU A 52 -21.43 4.59 0.43
CA GLU A 52 -22.85 4.40 0.75
C GLU A 52 -23.62 5.72 0.93
N LYS A 53 -22.91 6.86 1.07
CA LYS A 53 -23.48 8.15 1.46
C LYS A 53 -23.95 9.04 0.31
N LYS A 54 -23.74 8.62 -0.94
CA LYS A 54 -24.10 9.39 -2.15
C LYS A 54 -23.70 10.87 -2.04
N LEU A 55 -22.45 11.08 -1.63
CA LEU A 55 -21.88 12.40 -1.43
C LEU A 55 -21.95 13.23 -2.73
N SER A 56 -22.14 14.54 -2.59
CA SER A 56 -21.98 15.45 -3.72
C SER A 56 -20.51 15.54 -4.15
N ASP A 57 -20.22 15.95 -5.38
CA ASP A 57 -18.85 16.11 -5.87
C ASP A 57 -18.02 17.01 -4.93
N ALA A 58 -18.61 18.11 -4.44
CA ALA A 58 -17.94 18.99 -3.48
C ALA A 58 -17.65 18.30 -2.13
N ASP A 59 -18.54 17.41 -1.68
CA ASP A 59 -18.31 16.63 -0.46
C ASP A 59 -17.28 15.52 -0.67
N LEU A 60 -17.20 14.94 -1.88
CA LEU A 60 -16.16 13.99 -2.26
C LEU A 60 -14.79 14.67 -2.32
N ASP A 61 -14.69 15.84 -2.94
CA ASP A 61 -13.46 16.65 -2.98
C ASP A 61 -13.00 17.01 -1.55
N GLN A 62 -13.94 17.33 -0.66
CA GLN A 62 -13.62 17.60 0.74
C GLN A 62 -13.18 16.32 1.46
N LEU A 63 -13.86 15.20 1.23
CA LEU A 63 -13.50 13.90 1.81
C LEU A 63 -12.08 13.49 1.40
N GLU A 64 -11.74 13.59 0.12
CA GLU A 64 -10.41 13.25 -0.40
C GLU A 64 -9.32 14.09 0.27
N GLN A 65 -9.52 15.41 0.38
CA GLN A 65 -8.59 16.28 1.10
C GLN A 65 -8.39 15.89 2.57
N MET A 66 -9.47 15.49 3.26
CA MET A 66 -9.40 15.05 4.65
C MET A 66 -8.71 13.69 4.78
N LEU A 67 -8.99 12.74 3.87
CA LEU A 67 -8.32 11.44 3.84
C LEU A 67 -6.83 11.59 3.55
N SER A 68 -6.43 12.39 2.55
CA SER A 68 -5.02 12.68 2.27
C SER A 68 -4.32 13.33 3.47
N LYS A 69 -5.00 14.22 4.20
CA LYS A 69 -4.46 14.81 5.44
C LYS A 69 -4.27 13.74 6.53
N MET A 70 -5.24 12.84 6.70
CA MET A 70 -5.15 11.74 7.66
C MET A 70 -3.99 10.80 7.31
N GLU A 71 -3.86 10.40 6.04
CA GLU A 71 -2.75 9.58 5.53
C GLU A 71 -1.39 10.25 5.79
N GLY A 72 -1.28 11.57 5.54
CA GLY A 72 -0.06 12.33 5.86
C GLY A 72 0.31 12.29 7.35
N HIS A 73 -0.67 12.36 8.26
CA HIS A 73 -0.43 12.17 9.69
C HIS A 73 -0.06 10.71 10.03
N CYS A 74 -0.65 9.72 9.38
CA CYS A 74 -0.28 8.32 9.54
C CYS A 74 1.19 8.08 9.15
N ASP A 75 1.61 8.58 7.99
CA ASP A 75 2.99 8.47 7.49
C ASP A 75 4.00 9.19 8.41
N ALA A 76 3.60 10.33 8.97
CA ALA A 76 4.38 11.08 9.96
C ALA A 76 4.39 10.45 11.36
N LYS A 77 3.65 9.34 11.57
CA LYS A 77 3.42 8.69 12.88
C LYS A 77 2.72 9.58 13.91
N GLU A 78 1.98 10.58 13.44
CA GLU A 78 1.19 11.52 14.23
C GLU A 78 -0.23 10.96 14.44
N THR A 79 -0.33 9.77 15.05
CA THR A 79 -1.58 9.00 15.13
C THR A 79 -2.71 9.73 15.85
N ALA A 80 -2.40 10.58 16.84
CA ALA A 80 -3.39 11.39 17.54
C ALA A 80 -4.01 12.48 16.64
N ASP A 81 -3.24 13.04 15.70
CA ASP A 81 -3.74 14.02 14.75
C ASP A 81 -4.49 13.34 13.60
N ALA A 82 -4.03 12.16 13.16
CA ALA A 82 -4.80 11.30 12.25
C ALA A 82 -6.17 10.93 12.84
N ASP A 83 -6.24 10.56 14.13
CA ASP A 83 -7.49 10.24 14.82
C ASP A 83 -8.44 11.45 14.95
N LYS A 84 -7.92 12.67 15.09
CA LYS A 84 -8.74 13.89 15.05
C LYS A 84 -9.38 14.07 13.67
N VAL A 85 -8.59 13.95 12.60
CA VAL A 85 -9.09 14.06 11.23
C VAL A 85 -10.10 12.95 10.93
N ALA A 86 -9.86 11.72 11.39
CA ALA A 86 -10.81 10.62 11.28
C ALA A 86 -12.16 10.94 11.95
N GLY A 87 -12.13 11.59 13.12
CA GLY A 87 -13.34 12.06 13.82
C GLY A 87 -14.09 13.13 13.03
N GLU A 88 -13.39 14.07 12.41
CA GLU A 88 -13.98 15.09 11.54
C GLU A 88 -14.61 14.47 10.28
N ILE A 89 -13.94 13.51 9.63
CA ILE A 89 -14.48 12.75 8.49
C ILE A 89 -15.76 12.05 8.90
N LYS A 90 -15.73 11.31 10.01
CA LYS A 90 -16.91 10.60 10.52
C LYS A 90 -18.09 11.55 10.76
N ALA A 91 -17.85 12.70 11.40
CA ALA A 91 -18.88 13.70 11.63
C ALA A 91 -19.47 14.26 10.33
N MET A 92 -18.62 14.50 9.32
CA MET A 92 -19.06 14.91 7.99
C MET A 92 -19.94 13.83 7.35
N LEU A 93 -19.50 12.56 7.34
CA LEU A 93 -20.28 11.45 6.78
C LEU A 93 -21.61 11.20 7.52
N ASP A 94 -21.63 11.36 8.85
CA ASP A 94 -22.85 11.22 9.66
C ASP A 94 -23.84 12.35 9.40
N SER A 95 -23.36 13.54 9.00
CA SER A 95 -24.21 14.66 8.60
C SER A 95 -24.89 14.49 7.23
N LYS A 96 -24.38 13.54 6.41
CA LYS A 96 -24.91 13.20 5.09
C LYS A 96 -25.82 11.98 5.26
N LYS A 97 -27.12 12.18 5.04
CA LYS A 97 -28.18 11.16 5.15
C LYS A 97 -28.56 10.62 3.78
#